data_AF-A0AAN9UJQ3-F1
#
_entry.id   AF-A0AAN9UJQ3-F1
#
_cell.length_a   1.000
_cell.length_b   1.000
_cell.length_c   1.000
_cell.angle_alpha   90.00
_cell.angle_beta   90.00
_cell.angle_gamma   90.00
#
_symmetry.space_group_name_H-M   'P 1'
#
loop_
_entity.id
_entity.type
_entity.pdbx_description
1 polymer ?
#
loop_
_entity_poly.entity_id
_entity_poly.type
_entity_poly.pdbx_seq_one_letter_code
_entity_poly.pdbx_strand_id
1 'polypeptide(L)'
;MRVFYFASAILEQQFPEHARSLSRSTLALAALLHDIGTTHDNLRSTQLSFEFYGGLISLDLIGKQLGGPQPQAEAVAEAIIRHQDLGTTGKITFLGQLIQLATIYDNMGGNPGLIHSDTKVDVVRSFPRNSWSGCFAATIREENSLKPWAHTTALGEDEFPNGVLNNELMAEFDQ
;
A
#
# COMPACT_ATOMS: atom_id res chain seq x y z
N MET A 1 2.97 -1.68 8.58
CA MET A 1 3.98 -0.82 9.25
C MET A 1 5.12 -0.40 8.34
N ARG A 2 5.84 -1.32 7.66
CA ARG A 2 6.98 -0.97 6.80
C ARG A 2 6.69 0.15 5.78
N VAL A 3 5.55 0.06 5.09
CA VAL A 3 5.07 1.10 4.14
C VAL A 3 5.07 2.50 4.75
N PHE A 4 4.67 2.67 6.02
CA PHE A 4 4.69 3.97 6.69
C PHE A 4 6.11 4.54 6.83
N TYR A 5 7.07 3.69 7.20
CA TYR A 5 8.47 4.11 7.38
C TYR A 5 9.17 4.35 6.04
N PHE A 6 8.93 3.50 5.04
CA PHE A 6 9.44 3.72 3.69
C PHE A 6 8.86 4.99 3.08
N ALA A 7 7.54 5.21 3.17
CA ALA A 7 6.91 6.45 2.75
C ALA A 7 7.48 7.66 3.50
N SER A 8 7.76 7.53 4.80
CA SER A 8 8.35 8.62 5.58
C SER A 8 9.77 8.93 5.14
N ALA A 9 10.60 7.93 4.85
CA ALA A 9 11.95 8.11 4.34
C ALA A 9 11.95 8.77 2.95
N ILE A 10 11.09 8.28 2.04
CA ILE A 10 10.91 8.87 0.70
C ILE A 10 10.46 10.33 0.82
N LEU A 11 9.48 10.62 1.68
CA LEU A 11 9.00 11.98 1.90
C LEU A 11 10.11 12.92 2.36
N GLU A 12 10.88 12.53 3.36
CA GLU A 12 11.92 13.39 3.93
C GLU A 12 13.10 13.60 2.98
N GLN A 13 13.49 12.57 2.22
CA GLN A 13 14.71 12.62 1.39
C GLN A 13 14.44 13.11 -0.03
N GLN A 14 13.32 12.70 -0.62
CA GLN A 14 13.03 12.97 -2.04
C GLN A 14 12.11 14.17 -2.24
N PHE A 15 11.29 14.49 -1.23
CA PHE A 15 10.26 15.54 -1.29
C PHE A 15 10.26 16.45 -0.04
N PRO A 16 11.41 17.02 0.37
CA PRO A 16 11.53 17.78 1.62
C PRO A 16 10.61 19.01 1.70
N GLU A 17 10.20 19.57 0.56
CA GLU A 17 9.22 20.66 0.45
C GLU A 17 7.82 20.23 0.92
N HIS A 18 7.47 18.96 0.72
CA HIS A 18 6.20 18.38 1.15
C HIS A 18 6.26 17.80 2.57
N ALA A 19 7.45 17.43 3.07
CA ALA A 19 7.62 16.80 4.38
C ALA A 19 7.09 17.65 5.55
N ARG A 20 7.13 18.98 5.43
CA ARG A 20 6.64 19.92 6.45
C ARG A 20 5.13 20.10 6.45
N SER A 21 4.46 19.84 5.32
CA SER A 21 3.04 20.14 5.13
C SER A 21 2.17 18.88 5.15
N LEU A 22 2.70 17.72 4.73
CA LEU A 22 1.96 16.48 4.80
C LEU A 22 1.83 16.01 6.25
N SER A 23 0.60 15.89 6.73
CA SER A 23 0.32 15.36 8.07
C SER A 23 0.82 13.92 8.22
N ARG A 24 1.68 13.70 9.23
CA ARG A 24 2.19 12.37 9.58
C ARG A 24 1.09 11.42 10.03
N SER A 25 0.04 11.92 10.68
CA SER A 25 -1.11 11.09 11.05
C SER A 25 -1.93 10.66 9.83
N THR A 26 -2.10 11.54 8.84
CA THR A 26 -2.76 11.19 7.56
C THR A 26 -1.95 10.15 6.79
N LEU A 27 -0.61 10.30 6.75
CA LEU A 27 0.27 9.31 6.15
C LEU A 27 0.19 7.96 6.87
N ALA A 28 0.18 7.97 8.21
CA ALA A 28 0.04 6.76 9.01
C ALA A 28 -1.29 6.06 8.75
N LEU A 29 -2.41 6.80 8.73
CA LEU A 29 -3.73 6.24 8.44
C LEU A 29 -3.77 5.56 7.06
N ALA A 30 -3.27 6.21 6.01
CA ALA A 30 -3.21 5.61 4.68
C ALA A 30 -2.33 4.36 4.65
N ALA A 31 -1.11 4.44 5.21
CA ALA A 31 -0.19 3.31 5.21
C ALA A 31 -0.67 2.11 6.06
N LEU A 32 -1.42 2.35 7.14
CA LEU A 32 -1.95 1.29 8.00
C LEU A 32 -3.20 0.64 7.42
N LEU A 33 -4.02 1.40 6.70
CA LEU A 33 -5.32 0.95 6.22
C LEU A 33 -5.33 0.53 4.75
N HIS A 34 -4.27 0.77 3.97
CA HIS A 34 -4.29 0.47 2.52
C HIS A 34 -4.66 -0.98 2.17
N ASP A 35 -4.20 -1.94 2.97
CA ASP A 35 -4.50 -3.37 2.80
C ASP A 35 -5.68 -3.85 3.66
N ILE A 36 -6.47 -2.97 4.29
CA ILE A 36 -7.57 -3.42 5.17
C ILE A 36 -8.61 -4.25 4.41
N GLY A 37 -8.76 -4.04 3.11
CA GLY A 37 -9.63 -4.85 2.24
C GLY A 37 -9.15 -6.30 2.05
N THR A 38 -7.90 -6.60 2.37
CA THR A 38 -7.27 -7.92 2.15
C THR A 38 -7.51 -8.94 3.26
N THR A 39 -8.13 -8.53 4.38
CA THR A 39 -8.40 -9.48 5.47
C THR A 39 -9.34 -10.58 4.99
N HIS A 40 -9.22 -11.78 5.58
CA HIS A 40 -10.03 -12.93 5.22
C HIS A 40 -11.54 -12.62 5.15
N ASP A 41 -12.03 -11.87 6.15
CA ASP A 41 -13.43 -11.46 6.26
C ASP A 41 -13.79 -10.40 5.22
N ASN A 42 -12.94 -9.37 5.03
CA ASN A 42 -13.22 -8.28 4.10
C ASN A 42 -13.17 -8.72 2.63
N LEU A 43 -12.31 -9.68 2.28
CA LEU A 43 -12.30 -10.27 0.93
C LEU A 43 -13.64 -10.93 0.58
N ARG A 44 -14.36 -11.46 1.59
CA ARG A 44 -15.60 -12.23 1.43
C ARG A 44 -16.87 -11.44 1.71
N SER A 45 -16.76 -10.30 2.38
CA SER A 45 -17.93 -9.47 2.74
C SER A 45 -18.42 -8.57 1.60
N THR A 46 -17.71 -8.53 0.48
CA THR A 46 -18.00 -7.68 -0.66
C THR A 46 -17.70 -8.37 -1.99
N GLN A 47 -18.26 -7.84 -3.07
CA GLN A 47 -17.93 -8.19 -4.46
C GLN A 47 -17.07 -7.10 -5.14
N LEU A 48 -16.74 -6.02 -4.41
CA LEU A 48 -15.85 -4.96 -4.87
C LEU A 48 -14.39 -5.38 -4.72
N SER A 49 -13.53 -4.84 -5.60
CA SER A 49 -12.07 -4.95 -5.47
C SER A 49 -11.62 -4.52 -4.08
N PHE A 50 -10.63 -5.19 -3.50
CA PHE A 50 -10.20 -4.95 -2.12
C PHE A 50 -9.71 -3.50 -1.90
N GLU A 51 -9.12 -2.86 -2.91
CA GLU A 51 -8.66 -1.47 -2.84
C GLU A 51 -9.85 -0.52 -2.67
N PHE A 52 -10.94 -0.80 -3.39
CA PHE A 52 -12.16 0.01 -3.35
C PHE A 52 -12.86 -0.16 -2.01
N TYR A 53 -13.04 -1.41 -1.58
CA TYR A 53 -13.70 -1.69 -0.32
C TYR A 53 -12.87 -1.22 0.88
N GLY A 54 -11.54 -1.38 0.84
CA GLY A 54 -10.63 -0.85 1.84
C GLY A 54 -10.70 0.67 1.96
N GLY A 55 -10.80 1.38 0.83
CA GLY A 55 -11.03 2.81 0.80
C GLY A 55 -12.36 3.22 1.45
N LEU A 56 -13.45 2.50 1.16
CA LEU A 56 -14.76 2.74 1.76
C LEU A 56 -14.78 2.48 3.27
N ILE A 57 -14.15 1.38 3.73
CA ILE A 57 -13.98 1.09 5.16
C ILE A 57 -13.24 2.24 5.84
N SER A 58 -12.15 2.70 5.22
CA SER A 58 -11.31 3.76 5.79
C SER A 58 -12.02 5.10 5.86
N LEU A 59 -12.81 5.44 4.82
CA LEU A 59 -13.64 6.64 4.79
C LEU A 59 -14.66 6.65 5.93
N ASP A 60 -15.36 5.53 6.12
CA ASP A 60 -16.38 5.37 7.17
C ASP A 60 -15.76 5.40 8.57
N LEU A 61 -14.67 4.65 8.77
CA LEU A 61 -13.94 4.58 10.03
C LEU A 61 -13.43 5.95 10.45
N ILE A 62 -12.67 6.63 9.59
CA ILE A 62 -12.03 7.92 9.93
C ILE A 62 -13.09 9.00 10.08
N GLY A 63 -14.00 9.12 9.12
CA GLY A 63 -14.98 10.22 9.10
C GLY A 63 -16.10 10.03 10.10
N LYS A 64 -16.87 8.94 9.98
CA LYS A 64 -18.11 8.77 10.74
C LYS A 64 -17.90 8.13 12.10
N GLN A 65 -17.07 7.09 12.19
CA GLN A 65 -16.92 6.36 13.46
C GLN A 65 -16.00 7.08 14.45
N LEU A 66 -14.89 7.64 13.96
CA LEU A 66 -13.91 8.35 14.78
C LEU A 66 -14.11 9.87 14.81
N GLY A 67 -15.03 10.42 14.00
CA GLY A 67 -15.31 11.86 13.95
C GLY A 67 -14.14 12.69 13.40
N GLY A 68 -13.29 12.10 12.57
CA GLY A 68 -12.14 12.75 11.95
C GLY A 68 -12.55 13.79 10.89
N PRO A 69 -11.66 14.74 10.55
CA PRO A 69 -11.96 15.75 9.54
C PRO A 69 -12.26 15.10 8.17
N GLN A 70 -13.35 15.52 7.53
CA GLN A 70 -13.75 15.01 6.20
C GLN A 70 -12.60 15.05 5.18
N PRO A 71 -11.80 16.13 5.03
CA PRO A 71 -10.69 16.13 4.08
C PRO A 71 -9.61 15.07 4.37
N GLN A 72 -9.41 14.69 5.64
CA GLN A 72 -8.47 13.64 5.99
C GLN A 72 -9.02 12.26 5.62
N ALA A 73 -10.30 12.00 5.93
CA ALA A 73 -10.97 10.76 5.60
C ALA A 73 -10.99 10.54 4.07
N GLU A 74 -11.35 11.57 3.31
CA GLU A 74 -11.36 11.54 1.84
C GLU A 74 -9.94 11.39 1.25
N ALA A 75 -8.94 12.08 1.78
CA ALA A 75 -7.55 11.94 1.31
C ALA A 75 -7.01 10.52 1.53
N VAL A 76 -7.32 9.91 2.68
CA VAL A 76 -6.94 8.52 2.96
C VAL A 76 -7.69 7.57 2.03
N ALA A 77 -9.00 7.74 1.87
CA ALA A 77 -9.79 6.89 1.00
C ALA A 77 -9.31 6.94 -0.46
N GLU A 78 -9.06 8.13 -1.01
CA GLU A 78 -8.52 8.32 -2.37
C GLU A 78 -7.16 7.64 -2.54
N ALA A 79 -6.25 7.80 -1.56
CA ALA A 79 -4.93 7.17 -1.61
C ALA A 79 -5.02 5.65 -1.58
N ILE A 80 -5.95 5.08 -0.79
CA ILE A 80 -6.16 3.63 -0.70
C ILE A 80 -6.83 3.10 -1.97
N ILE A 81 -7.86 3.74 -2.50
CA ILE A 81 -8.54 3.29 -3.73
C ILE A 81 -7.55 3.17 -4.89
N ARG A 82 -6.56 4.07 -4.95
CA ARG A 82 -5.60 4.16 -6.06
C ARG A 82 -4.23 3.58 -5.76
N HIS A 83 -4.02 2.90 -4.62
CA HIS A 83 -2.68 2.44 -4.23
C HIS A 83 -2.10 1.33 -5.14
N GLN A 84 -2.93 0.69 -5.97
CA GLN A 84 -2.54 -0.27 -7.01
C GLN A 84 -2.79 0.26 -8.44
N ASP A 85 -3.22 1.51 -8.60
CA ASP A 85 -3.41 2.16 -9.91
C ASP A 85 -2.05 2.67 -10.45
N LEU A 86 -1.19 1.73 -10.83
CA LEU A 86 0.20 1.97 -11.24
C LEU A 86 0.35 2.51 -12.68
N GLY A 87 -0.69 3.16 -13.21
CA GLY A 87 -0.71 3.69 -14.56
C GLY A 87 0.40 4.72 -14.84
N THR A 88 0.71 4.92 -16.13
CA THR A 88 1.84 5.77 -16.58
C THR A 88 1.44 7.18 -17.01
N THR A 89 0.15 7.53 -16.94
CA THR A 89 -0.37 8.82 -17.40
C THR A 89 -1.40 9.40 -16.43
N GLY A 90 -1.63 10.72 -16.50
CA GLY A 90 -2.61 11.41 -15.66
C GLY A 90 -2.01 12.07 -14.42
N LYS A 91 -2.83 12.23 -13.36
CA LYS A 91 -2.45 12.83 -12.09
C LYS A 91 -2.97 12.00 -10.91
N ILE A 92 -2.28 12.11 -9.78
CA ILE A 92 -2.63 11.51 -8.50
C ILE A 92 -2.36 12.51 -7.38
N THR A 93 -2.98 12.32 -6.21
CA THR A 93 -2.64 13.10 -5.01
C THR A 93 -1.21 12.78 -4.57
N PHE A 94 -0.54 13.73 -3.92
CA PHE A 94 0.81 13.49 -3.40
C PHE A 94 0.83 12.33 -2.38
N LEU A 95 -0.17 12.26 -1.50
CA LEU A 95 -0.33 11.13 -0.57
C LEU A 95 -0.48 9.80 -1.31
N GLY A 96 -1.33 9.74 -2.34
CA GLY A 96 -1.52 8.54 -3.15
C GLY A 96 -0.23 8.07 -3.83
N GLN A 97 0.51 9.00 -4.46
CA GLN A 97 1.81 8.68 -5.08
C GLN A 97 2.82 8.16 -4.07
N LEU A 98 2.87 8.78 -2.89
CA LEU A 98 3.81 8.38 -1.84
C LEU A 98 3.48 6.97 -1.31
N ILE A 99 2.19 6.65 -1.17
CA ILE A 99 1.75 5.30 -0.82
C ILE A 99 2.12 4.30 -1.92
N GLN A 100 1.86 4.61 -3.19
CA GLN A 100 2.26 3.73 -4.32
C GLN A 100 3.77 3.44 -4.34
N LEU A 101 4.61 4.46 -4.14
CA LEU A 101 6.06 4.26 -4.11
C LEU A 101 6.48 3.32 -2.98
N ALA A 102 5.92 3.51 -1.79
CA ALA A 102 6.26 2.71 -0.62
C ALA A 102 5.72 1.28 -0.68
N THR A 103 4.50 1.07 -1.20
CA THR A 103 3.92 -0.28 -1.39
C THR A 103 4.68 -1.05 -2.47
N ILE A 104 5.01 -0.42 -3.60
CA ILE A 104 5.79 -1.07 -4.66
C ILE A 104 7.21 -1.39 -4.23
N TYR A 105 7.84 -0.52 -3.43
CA TYR A 105 9.13 -0.80 -2.84
C TYR A 105 9.08 -2.05 -1.95
N ASP A 106 8.08 -2.18 -1.07
CA ASP A 106 7.97 -3.33 -0.15
C ASP A 106 7.52 -4.63 -0.84
N ASN A 107 6.64 -4.53 -1.84
CA ASN A 107 6.00 -5.68 -2.47
C ASN A 107 6.81 -6.25 -3.63
N MET A 108 7.40 -5.38 -4.47
CA MET A 108 8.07 -5.78 -5.71
C MET A 108 9.52 -5.26 -5.82
N GLY A 109 10.01 -4.53 -4.81
CA GLY A 109 11.35 -3.95 -4.86
C GLY A 109 11.50 -2.81 -5.86
N GLY A 110 10.39 -2.22 -6.30
CA GLY A 110 10.41 -1.15 -7.30
C GLY A 110 11.01 0.14 -6.75
N ASN A 111 11.67 0.90 -7.62
CA ASN A 111 12.38 2.14 -7.28
C ASN A 111 13.41 1.98 -6.14
N PRO A 112 14.33 1.00 -6.21
CA PRO A 112 15.22 0.66 -5.09
C PRO A 112 16.13 1.81 -4.66
N GLY A 113 16.43 2.75 -5.57
CA GLY A 113 17.29 3.92 -5.31
C GLY A 113 16.65 5.03 -4.47
N LEU A 114 15.35 4.95 -4.13
CA LEU A 114 14.69 6.00 -3.34
C LEU A 114 15.01 5.93 -1.84
N ILE A 115 15.47 4.79 -1.34
CA ILE A 115 15.72 4.53 0.07
C ILE A 115 17.12 3.93 0.23
N HIS A 116 17.91 4.51 1.14
CA HIS A 116 19.24 4.00 1.47
C HIS A 116 19.17 2.58 2.06
N SER A 117 20.14 1.72 1.73
CA SER A 117 20.16 0.31 2.16
C SER A 117 20.06 0.14 3.67
N ASP A 118 20.73 1.00 4.44
CA ASP A 118 20.74 0.92 5.90
C ASP A 118 19.34 1.21 6.48
N THR A 119 18.62 2.17 5.90
CA THR A 119 17.23 2.44 6.27
C THR A 119 16.32 1.26 5.94
N LYS A 120 16.53 0.59 4.79
CA LYS A 120 15.82 -0.65 4.44
C LYS A 120 16.05 -1.72 5.53
N VAL A 121 17.31 -2.00 5.84
CA VAL A 121 17.71 -3.00 6.84
C VAL A 121 17.08 -2.69 8.21
N ASP A 122 17.18 -1.45 8.67
CA ASP A 122 16.66 -1.05 9.99
C ASP A 122 15.15 -1.15 10.10
N VAL A 123 14.42 -0.73 9.05
CA VAL A 123 12.96 -0.83 8.99
C VAL A 123 12.52 -2.29 8.97
N VAL A 124 13.14 -3.13 8.13
CA VAL A 124 12.76 -4.55 8.03
C VAL A 124 13.12 -5.33 9.30
N ARG A 125 14.24 -5.00 9.95
CA ARG A 125 14.60 -5.58 11.26
C ARG A 125 13.58 -5.20 12.34
N SER A 126 13.10 -3.96 12.33
CA SER A 126 12.11 -3.47 13.30
C SER A 126 10.71 -4.00 13.03
N PHE A 127 10.39 -4.27 11.76
CA PHE A 127 9.10 -4.79 11.30
C PHE A 127 9.30 -5.97 10.33
N PRO A 128 9.61 -7.17 10.88
CA PRO A 128 9.95 -8.35 10.09
C PRO A 128 8.91 -8.68 9.02
N ARG A 129 9.36 -9.27 7.91
CA ARG A 129 8.49 -9.63 6.79
C ARG A 129 7.63 -10.85 7.08
N ASN A 130 8.17 -11.85 7.78
CA ASN A 130 7.47 -13.08 8.13
C ASN A 130 6.85 -13.74 6.89
N SER A 131 7.71 -14.09 5.92
CA SER A 131 7.27 -14.63 4.63
C SER A 131 6.24 -13.74 3.88
N TRP A 132 6.43 -12.40 3.93
CA TRP A 132 5.49 -11.42 3.37
C TRP A 132 5.14 -11.68 1.91
N SER A 133 6.13 -11.95 1.06
CA SER A 133 5.85 -12.15 -0.37
C SER A 133 4.97 -13.37 -0.64
N GLY A 134 5.18 -14.45 0.11
CA GLY A 134 4.32 -15.63 0.02
C GLY A 134 2.88 -15.34 0.46
N CYS A 135 2.73 -14.65 1.58
CA CYS A 135 1.44 -14.21 2.11
C CYS A 135 0.69 -13.32 1.10
N PHE A 136 1.33 -12.24 0.64
CA PHE A 136 0.68 -11.27 -0.22
C PHE A 136 0.37 -11.82 -1.62
N ALA A 137 1.25 -12.65 -2.19
CA ALA A 137 0.96 -13.33 -3.45
C ALA A 137 -0.22 -14.31 -3.34
N ALA A 138 -0.37 -14.99 -2.21
CA ALA A 138 -1.54 -15.84 -1.95
C ALA A 138 -2.82 -15.00 -1.86
N THR A 139 -2.78 -13.87 -1.14
CA THR A 139 -3.89 -12.92 -1.04
C THR A 139 -4.32 -12.38 -2.41
N ILE A 140 -3.37 -12.00 -3.28
CA ILE A 140 -3.68 -11.53 -4.65
C ILE A 140 -4.41 -12.63 -5.45
N ARG A 141 -3.91 -13.87 -5.39
CA ARG A 141 -4.56 -15.00 -6.07
C ARG A 141 -5.95 -15.28 -5.51
N GLU A 142 -6.13 -15.13 -4.21
CA GLU A 142 -7.43 -15.27 -3.55
C GLU A 142 -8.41 -14.17 -3.98
N GLU A 143 -7.98 -12.91 -4.03
CA GLU A 143 -8.77 -11.79 -4.58
C GLU A 143 -9.22 -12.08 -6.01
N ASN A 144 -8.29 -12.45 -6.90
CA ASN A 144 -8.59 -12.75 -8.30
C ASN A 144 -9.54 -13.96 -8.42
N SER A 145 -9.40 -14.98 -7.55
CA SER A 145 -10.29 -16.14 -7.55
C SER A 145 -11.70 -15.82 -7.04
N LEU A 146 -11.83 -14.99 -6.00
CA LEU A 146 -13.12 -14.61 -5.43
C LEU A 146 -13.83 -13.58 -6.32
N LYS A 147 -13.06 -12.72 -6.98
CA LYS A 147 -13.53 -11.57 -7.74
C LYS A 147 -12.74 -11.49 -9.07
N PRO A 148 -13.09 -12.30 -10.08
CA PRO A 148 -12.39 -12.30 -11.37
C PRO A 148 -12.46 -10.97 -12.15
N TRP A 149 -13.30 -10.05 -11.70
CA TRP A 149 -13.43 -8.68 -12.22
C TRP A 149 -12.71 -7.63 -11.35
N ALA A 150 -11.96 -8.05 -10.32
CA ALA A 150 -11.26 -7.14 -9.43
C ALA A 150 -10.26 -6.27 -10.19
N HIS A 151 -10.09 -5.05 -9.71
CA HIS A 151 -9.11 -4.10 -10.25
C HIS A 151 -7.69 -4.66 -10.24
N THR A 152 -7.34 -5.49 -9.25
CA THR A 152 -6.05 -6.19 -9.15
C THR A 152 -5.69 -6.98 -10.41
N THR A 153 -6.67 -7.50 -11.15
CA THR A 153 -6.43 -8.20 -12.43
C THR A 153 -5.78 -7.30 -13.50
N ALA A 154 -5.93 -5.97 -13.41
CA ALA A 154 -5.29 -5.01 -14.31
C ALA A 154 -3.76 -4.99 -14.19
N LEU A 155 -3.20 -5.52 -13.10
CA LEU A 155 -1.76 -5.68 -12.91
C LEU A 155 -1.22 -7.01 -13.48
N GLY A 156 -2.09 -7.85 -14.05
CA GLY A 156 -1.79 -9.19 -14.55
C GLY A 156 -2.06 -10.26 -13.51
N GLU A 157 -2.89 -11.24 -13.86
CA GLU A 157 -3.34 -12.31 -12.95
C GLU A 157 -2.19 -13.18 -12.44
N ASP A 158 -1.17 -13.40 -13.28
CA ASP A 158 0.05 -14.14 -12.93
C ASP A 158 1.23 -13.20 -12.71
N GLU A 159 1.35 -12.15 -13.51
CA GLU A 159 2.49 -11.23 -13.50
C GLU A 159 2.64 -10.54 -12.15
N PHE A 160 1.54 -10.06 -11.57
CA PHE A 160 1.58 -9.36 -10.30
C PHE A 160 1.96 -10.26 -9.11
N PRO A 161 1.25 -11.38 -8.82
CA PRO A 161 1.63 -12.25 -7.71
C PRO A 161 3.01 -12.88 -7.91
N ASN A 162 3.43 -13.17 -9.15
CA ASN A 162 4.78 -13.67 -9.41
C ASN A 162 5.85 -12.59 -9.25
N GLY A 163 5.55 -11.33 -9.60
CA GLY A 163 6.42 -10.19 -9.33
C GLY A 163 6.65 -9.97 -7.84
N VAL A 164 5.60 -10.15 -7.03
CA VAL A 164 5.70 -10.13 -5.56
C VAL A 164 6.59 -11.27 -5.04
N LEU A 165 6.38 -12.50 -5.52
CA LEU A 165 7.19 -13.66 -5.11
C LEU A 165 8.68 -13.53 -5.45
N ASN A 166 8.99 -12.84 -6.56
CA ASN A 166 10.35 -12.67 -7.06
C ASN A 166 10.96 -11.31 -6.66
N ASN A 167 10.57 -10.76 -5.51
CA ASN A 167 11.12 -9.51 -4.99
C ASN A 167 12.58 -9.66 -4.53
N GLU A 168 13.52 -9.47 -5.46
CA GLU A 168 14.96 -9.58 -5.22
C GLU A 168 15.47 -8.58 -4.15
N LEU A 169 14.88 -7.38 -4.08
CA LEU A 169 15.30 -6.35 -3.11
C LEU A 169 15.11 -6.80 -1.66
N MET A 170 14.09 -7.64 -1.43
CA MET A 170 13.66 -8.11 -0.12
C MET A 170 13.95 -9.59 0.13
N ALA A 171 14.54 -10.30 -0.83
CA ALA A 171 14.74 -11.75 -0.78
C ALA A 171 15.49 -12.23 0.47
N GLU A 172 16.48 -11.47 0.94
CA GLU A 172 17.25 -11.78 2.15
C GLU A 172 16.42 -11.71 3.45
N PHE A 173 15.26 -11.04 3.41
CA PHE A 173 14.39 -10.82 4.57
C PHE A 173 13.08 -11.60 4.51
N ASP A 174 12.82 -12.35 3.43
CA ASP A 174 11.52 -12.94 3.14
C ASP A 174 11.30 -14.33 3.76
N GLN A 175 12.04 -14.62 4.84
CA GLN A 175 11.86 -15.82 5.66
C GLN A 175 10.71 -15.63 6.65
#